data_AF-A0A354WL09-F1
#
_entry.id   AF-A0A354WL09-F1
#
_cell.length_a   1.000
_cell.length_b   1.000
_cell.length_c   1.000
_cell.angle_alpha   90.00
_cell.angle_beta   90.00
_cell.angle_gamma   90.00
#
_symmetry.space_group_name_H-M   'P 1'
#
loop_
_entity.id
_entity.type
_entity.pdbx_description
1 polymer ?
#
loop_
_entity_poly.entity_id
_entity_poly.type
_entity_poly.pdbx_seq_one_letter_code
_entity_poly.pdbx_strand_id
1 'polypeptide(L)'
;MKKLLKRIGICLVLAVSVWCGSLLADRQRLNDGLIRFHVVANSDSEEDQKVKLQVRDAVLESIQSDLNKIADVNEAREYLQANLPRIQAVANRVLEATGCDCEAVVTLCKEAFDTRYYDTFTLPAG
;
A
#
# COMPACT_ATOMS: atom_id res chain seq x y z
N MET A 1 -15.14 3.59 -51.28
CA MET A 1 -15.58 4.12 -49.96
C MET A 1 -15.75 3.04 -48.90
N LYS A 2 -16.55 1.98 -49.13
CA LYS A 2 -16.79 0.90 -48.12
C LYS A 2 -15.53 0.17 -47.62
N LYS A 3 -14.53 -0.06 -48.49
CA LYS A 3 -13.24 -0.68 -48.11
C LYS A 3 -12.37 0.24 -47.24
N LEU A 4 -12.46 1.55 -47.42
CA LEU A 4 -11.73 2.55 -46.63
C LEU A 4 -12.33 2.67 -45.22
N LEU A 5 -13.67 2.70 -45.12
CA LEU A 5 -14.38 2.67 -43.85
C LEU A 5 -14.04 1.43 -43.00
N LYS A 6 -13.96 0.25 -43.63
CA LYS A 6 -13.55 -0.99 -42.94
C LYS A 6 -12.12 -0.91 -42.40
N ARG A 7 -11.18 -0.30 -43.13
CA ARG A 7 -9.80 -0.11 -42.69
C ARG A 7 -9.70 0.86 -41.52
N ILE A 8 -10.44 1.98 -41.56
CA ILE A 8 -10.50 2.94 -40.46
C ILE A 8 -11.08 2.29 -39.20
N GLY A 9 -12.14 1.48 -39.34
CA GLY A 9 -12.70 0.72 -38.22
C GLY A 9 -11.71 -0.25 -37.57
N ILE A 10 -10.94 -0.99 -38.37
CA ILE A 10 -9.88 -1.89 -37.86
C ILE A 10 -8.79 -1.09 -37.14
N CYS A 11 -8.33 0.02 -37.71
CA CYS A 11 -7.32 0.88 -37.07
C CYS A 11 -7.81 1.46 -35.73
N LEU A 12 -9.08 1.88 -35.64
CA LEU A 12 -9.66 2.37 -34.38
C LEU A 12 -9.73 1.28 -33.33
N VAL A 13 -10.13 0.06 -33.69
CA VAL A 13 -10.17 -1.07 -32.75
C VAL A 13 -8.77 -1.41 -32.24
N LEU A 14 -7.76 -1.42 -33.11
CA LEU A 14 -6.37 -1.65 -32.71
C LEU A 14 -5.83 -0.54 -31.80
N ALA A 15 -6.15 0.72 -32.10
CA ALA A 15 -5.76 1.85 -31.25
C ALA A 15 -6.41 1.76 -29.86
N VAL A 16 -7.70 1.41 -29.79
CA VAL A 16 -8.42 1.22 -28.52
C VAL A 16 -7.87 0.02 -27.75
N SER A 17 -7.51 -1.09 -28.40
CA SER A 17 -6.94 -2.24 -27.72
C SER A 17 -5.54 -1.95 -27.15
N VAL A 18 -4.71 -1.20 -27.88
CA VAL A 18 -3.38 -0.79 -27.40
C VAL A 18 -3.51 0.16 -26.21
N TRP A 19 -4.42 1.13 -26.27
CA TRP A 19 -4.69 2.06 -25.16
C TRP A 19 -5.25 1.33 -23.93
N CYS A 20 -6.20 0.42 -24.11
CA CYS A 20 -6.76 -0.37 -23.02
C CYS A 20 -5.68 -1.27 -22.38
N GLY A 21 -4.83 -1.89 -23.20
CA GLY A 21 -3.70 -2.71 -22.75
C GLY A 21 -2.70 -1.92 -21.90
N SER A 22 -2.32 -0.69 -22.31
CA SER A 22 -1.42 0.15 -21.52
C SER A 22 -2.02 0.54 -20.17
N LEU A 23 -3.31 0.87 -20.12
CA LEU A 23 -3.98 1.20 -18.85
C LEU A 23 -4.03 0.04 -17.86
N LEU A 24 -4.19 -1.20 -18.35
CA LEU A 24 -4.17 -2.39 -17.51
C LEU A 24 -2.76 -2.69 -16.98
N ALA A 25 -1.74 -2.54 -17.82
CA ALA A 25 -0.35 -2.74 -17.44
C ALA A 25 0.10 -1.74 -16.36
N ASP A 26 -0.29 -0.47 -16.45
CA ASP A 26 0.05 0.55 -15.46
C ASP A 26 -0.55 0.25 -14.08
N ARG A 27 -1.79 -0.27 -14.03
CA ARG A 27 -2.42 -0.70 -12.77
C ARG A 27 -1.68 -1.84 -12.10
N GLN A 28 -1.25 -2.83 -12.88
CA GLN A 28 -0.55 -3.99 -12.34
C GLN A 28 0.83 -3.60 -11.81
N ARG A 29 1.56 -2.72 -12.53
CA ARG A 29 2.85 -2.19 -12.06
C ARG A 29 2.73 -1.39 -10.77
N LEU A 30 1.65 -0.63 -10.58
CA LEU A 30 1.40 0.08 -9.33
C LEU A 30 1.20 -0.90 -8.16
N ASN A 31 0.42 -1.97 -8.33
CA ASN A 31 0.21 -2.94 -7.26
C ASN A 31 1.49 -3.72 -6.90
N ASP A 32 2.30 -4.09 -7.88
CA ASP A 32 3.53 -4.87 -7.65
C ASP A 32 4.65 -4.05 -6.98
N GLY A 33 4.62 -2.71 -7.13
CA GLY A 33 5.65 -1.80 -6.63
C GLY A 33 5.39 -1.22 -5.24
N LEU A 34 4.34 -1.62 -4.54
CA LEU A 34 3.91 -1.01 -3.28
C LEU A 34 3.86 -2.03 -2.13
N ILE A 35 4.27 -1.59 -0.94
CA ILE A 35 4.01 -2.29 0.33
C ILE A 35 3.03 -1.44 1.13
N ARG A 36 1.88 -2.02 1.46
CA ARG A 36 0.82 -1.32 2.22
C ARG A 36 1.07 -1.50 3.71
N PHE A 37 1.19 -0.38 4.43
CA PHE A 37 1.29 -0.37 5.88
C PHE A 37 -0.09 -0.14 6.50
N HIS A 38 -0.51 -1.04 7.38
CA HIS A 38 -1.79 -0.97 8.08
C HIS A 38 -1.57 -1.16 9.58
N VAL A 39 -2.17 -0.27 10.37
CA VAL A 39 -2.32 -0.41 11.82
C VAL A 39 -3.79 -0.64 12.13
N VAL A 40 -4.11 -1.75 12.77
CA VAL A 40 -5.47 -2.11 13.20
C VAL A 40 -5.66 -1.60 14.63
N ALA A 41 -6.75 -0.87 14.87
CA ALA A 41 -7.12 -0.43 16.22
C ALA A 41 -7.85 -1.56 16.95
N ASN A 42 -7.83 -1.52 18.28
CA ASN A 42 -8.59 -2.45 19.10
C ASN A 42 -10.13 -2.26 18.93
N SER A 43 -10.59 -1.03 18.72
CA SER A 43 -11.99 -0.71 18.40
C SER A 43 -12.14 0.60 17.60
N ASP A 44 -13.38 0.94 17.25
CA ASP A 44 -13.73 2.20 16.58
C ASP A 44 -13.90 3.38 17.56
N SER A 45 -13.56 3.20 18.84
CA SER A 45 -13.60 4.29 19.82
C SER A 45 -12.58 5.39 19.48
N GLU A 46 -12.89 6.64 19.83
CA GLU A 46 -11.96 7.76 19.56
C GLU A 46 -10.60 7.56 20.24
N GLU A 47 -10.58 6.94 21.41
CA GLU A 47 -9.36 6.61 22.15
C GLU A 47 -8.49 5.60 21.39
N ASP A 48 -9.07 4.47 20.98
CA ASP A 48 -8.33 3.44 20.23
C ASP A 48 -7.87 3.95 18.86
N GLN A 49 -8.69 4.78 18.19
CA GLN A 49 -8.29 5.40 16.93
C GLN A 49 -7.14 6.38 17.13
N LYS A 50 -7.10 7.13 18.24
CA LYS A 50 -5.98 8.02 18.56
C LYS A 50 -4.69 7.23 18.82
N VAL A 51 -4.77 6.15 19.60
CA VAL A 51 -3.62 5.27 19.86
C VAL A 51 -3.11 4.66 18.55
N LYS A 52 -4.00 4.18 17.68
CA LYS A 52 -3.64 3.71 16.33
C LYS A 52 -2.86 4.74 15.52
N LEU A 53 -3.28 6.01 15.53
CA LEU A 53 -2.58 7.08 14.82
C LEU A 53 -1.18 7.32 15.41
N GLN A 54 -1.04 7.31 16.74
CA GLN A 54 0.25 7.46 17.41
C GLN A 54 1.21 6.31 17.08
N VAL A 55 0.73 5.07 17.12
CA VAL A 55 1.52 3.88 16.74
C VAL A 55 1.95 3.98 15.27
N ARG A 56 1.02 4.31 14.37
CA ARG A 56 1.30 4.48 12.94
C ARG A 56 2.41 5.50 12.72
N ASP A 57 2.29 6.67 13.33
CA ASP A 57 3.21 7.78 13.10
C ASP A 57 4.61 7.45 13.64
N ALA A 58 4.70 6.87 14.84
CA ALA A 58 5.98 6.45 15.43
C ALA A 58 6.68 5.35 14.64
N VAL A 59 5.92 4.36 14.15
CA VAL A 59 6.48 3.30 13.30
C VAL A 59 7.01 3.88 12.00
N LEU A 60 6.24 4.75 11.32
CA LEU A 60 6.65 5.40 10.08
C LEU A 60 7.92 6.22 10.27
N GLU A 61 7.98 7.05 11.31
CA GLU A 61 9.17 7.85 11.63
C GLU A 61 10.41 6.95 11.82
N SER A 62 10.24 5.78 12.45
CA SER A 62 11.33 4.86 12.74
C SER A 62 11.89 4.10 11.52
N ILE A 63 11.15 4.00 10.41
CA ILE A 63 11.56 3.24 9.21
C ILE A 63 11.75 4.14 7.97
N GLN A 64 11.17 5.35 7.96
CA GLN A 64 11.13 6.21 6.78
C GLN A 64 12.52 6.58 6.25
N SER A 65 13.46 6.93 7.12
CA SER A 65 14.81 7.32 6.69
C SER A 65 15.55 6.20 5.96
N ASP A 66 15.36 4.96 6.40
CA ASP A 66 15.98 3.79 5.80
C ASP A 66 15.27 3.38 4.51
N LEU A 67 13.94 3.35 4.52
CA LEU A 67 13.14 3.04 3.33
C LEU A 67 13.36 4.06 2.20
N ASN A 68 13.59 5.34 2.52
CA ASN A 68 13.89 6.38 1.52
C ASN A 68 15.21 6.13 0.77
N LYS A 69 16.10 5.28 1.27
CA LYS A 69 17.36 4.91 0.62
C LYS A 69 17.20 3.67 -0.28
N ILE A 70 16.06 2.98 -0.20
CA ILE A 70 15.77 1.74 -0.92
C ILE A 70 14.94 2.08 -2.15
N ALA A 71 15.40 1.67 -3.33
CA ALA A 71 14.72 1.93 -4.59
C ALA A 71 13.87 0.74 -5.07
N ASP A 72 14.19 -0.48 -4.63
CA ASP A 72 13.51 -1.70 -5.04
C ASP A 72 12.54 -2.23 -3.98
N VAL A 73 11.35 -2.65 -4.42
CA VAL A 73 10.30 -3.16 -3.53
C VAL A 73 10.66 -4.48 -2.85
N ASN A 74 11.49 -5.32 -3.48
CA ASN A 74 11.94 -6.58 -2.89
C ASN A 74 13.00 -6.31 -1.82
N GLU A 75 13.94 -5.40 -2.07
CA GLU A 75 14.87 -4.91 -1.04
C GLU A 75 14.12 -4.31 0.16
N ALA A 76 13.06 -3.53 -0.10
CA ALA A 76 12.23 -2.98 0.96
C ALA A 76 11.53 -4.08 1.76
N ARG A 77 11.06 -5.15 1.09
CA ARG A 77 10.45 -6.32 1.75
C ARG A 77 11.45 -7.06 2.64
N GLU A 78 12.67 -7.26 2.17
CA GLU A 78 13.74 -7.90 2.94
C GLU A 78 14.13 -7.05 4.17
N TYR A 79 14.29 -5.75 3.98
CA TYR A 79 14.53 -4.82 5.08
C TYR A 79 13.43 -4.88 6.13
N LEU A 80 12.16 -4.81 5.71
CA LEU A 80 11.02 -4.87 6.62
C LEU A 80 10.95 -6.20 7.36
N GLN A 81 11.15 -7.32 6.66
CA GLN A 81 11.16 -8.65 7.25
C GLN A 81 12.23 -8.78 8.34
N ALA A 82 13.43 -8.26 8.08
CA ALA A 82 14.53 -8.27 9.06
C ALA A 82 14.28 -7.33 10.25
N ASN A 83 13.50 -6.26 10.04
CA ASN A 83 13.22 -5.24 11.06
C ASN A 83 11.89 -5.43 11.79
N LEU A 84 11.11 -6.49 11.51
CA LEU A 84 9.83 -6.75 12.20
C LEU A 84 9.95 -6.68 13.73
N PRO A 85 10.97 -7.28 14.39
CA PRO A 85 11.10 -7.17 15.85
C PRO A 85 11.31 -5.74 16.33
N ARG A 86 12.07 -4.93 15.57
CA ARG A 86 12.29 -3.52 15.87
C ARG A 86 11.01 -2.69 15.71
N ILE A 87 10.26 -2.94 14.64
CA ILE A 87 8.98 -2.27 14.38
C ILE A 87 7.98 -2.61 15.50
N GLN A 88 7.90 -3.87 15.89
CA GLN A 88 7.05 -4.31 17.01
C GLN A 88 7.46 -3.65 18.33
N ALA A 89 8.76 -3.56 18.62
CA ALA A 89 9.26 -2.89 19.81
C ALA A 89 8.90 -1.38 19.83
N VAL A 90 8.93 -0.70 18.68
CA VAL A 90 8.49 0.70 18.57
C VAL A 90 6.98 0.81 18.84
N ALA A 91 6.17 -0.06 18.24
CA ALA A 91 4.73 -0.08 18.47
C ALA A 91 4.39 -0.31 19.95
N ASN A 92 4.99 -1.33 20.59
CA ASN A 92 4.77 -1.64 21.99
C ASN A 92 5.18 -0.52 22.93
N ARG A 93 6.29 0.18 22.64
CA ARG A 93 6.69 1.35 23.43
C ARG A 93 5.63 2.45 23.41
N VAL A 94 4.98 2.68 22.26
CA VAL A 94 3.89 3.65 22.17
C VAL A 94 2.67 3.18 22.96
N LEU A 95 2.30 1.90 22.83
CA LEU A 95 1.18 1.31 23.59
C LEU A 95 1.39 1.43 25.11
N GLU A 96 2.59 1.10 25.60
CA GLU A 96 2.99 1.26 27.00
C GLU A 96 2.89 2.73 27.45
N ALA A 97 3.39 3.68 26.63
CA ALA A 97 3.33 5.11 26.95
C ALA A 97 1.90 5.67 26.98
N THR A 98 0.98 5.06 26.22
CA THR A 98 -0.46 5.39 26.26
C THR A 98 -1.21 4.74 27.41
N GLY A 99 -0.57 3.83 28.15
CA GLY A 99 -1.21 3.07 29.22
C GLY A 99 -2.13 1.95 28.72
N CYS A 100 -1.98 1.50 27.46
CA CYS A 100 -2.72 0.36 26.96
C CYS A 100 -2.14 -0.93 27.54
N ASP A 101 -2.99 -1.77 28.12
CA ASP A 101 -2.61 -3.13 28.55
C ASP A 101 -2.75 -4.10 27.36
N CYS A 102 -1.98 -3.83 26.32
CA CYS A 102 -2.05 -4.55 25.05
C CYS A 102 -0.67 -4.59 24.37
N GLU A 103 -0.42 -5.67 23.62
CA GLU A 103 0.78 -5.81 22.79
C GLU A 103 0.42 -5.82 21.30
N ALA A 104 1.23 -5.15 20.49
CA ALA A 104 1.15 -5.22 19.04
C ALA A 104 1.81 -6.50 18.52
N VAL A 105 1.19 -7.07 17.48
CA VAL A 105 1.78 -8.13 16.65
C VAL A 105 2.01 -7.54 15.26
N VAL A 106 3.24 -7.65 14.76
CA VAL A 106 3.60 -7.10 13.45
C VAL A 106 3.91 -8.24 12.49
N THR A 107 3.24 -8.25 11.34
CA THR A 107 3.45 -9.26 10.28
C THR A 107 3.72 -8.58 8.94
N LEU A 108 4.42 -9.30 8.07
CA LEU A 108 4.59 -8.95 6.67
C LEU A 108 4.09 -10.11 5.83
N CYS A 109 2.92 -9.95 5.22
CA CYS A 109 2.27 -10.99 4.43
C CYS A 109 1.55 -10.40 3.22
N LYS A 110 1.07 -11.29 2.35
CA LYS A 110 0.08 -10.91 1.34
C LYS A 110 -1.29 -10.90 1.99
N GLU A 111 -1.96 -9.76 1.93
CA GLU A 111 -3.31 -9.56 2.44
C GLU A 111 -4.14 -8.92 1.33
N ALA A 112 -5.39 -9.35 1.20
CA ALA A 112 -6.29 -8.78 0.21
C ALA A 112 -6.83 -7.43 0.72
N PHE A 113 -6.59 -6.36 -0.03
CA PHE A 113 -7.17 -5.06 0.25
C PHE A 113 -8.24 -4.70 -0.75
N ASP A 114 -9.31 -4.10 -0.24
CA ASP A 114 -10.30 -3.43 -1.07
C ASP A 114 -9.70 -2.20 -1.77
N THR A 115 -10.43 -1.72 -2.79
CA THR A 115 -10.09 -0.46 -3.46
C THR A 115 -10.20 0.69 -2.45
N ARG A 116 -9.15 1.52 -2.36
CA ARG A 116 -9.12 2.71 -1.48
C ARG A 116 -9.24 3.97 -2.31
N TYR A 117 -10.22 4.80 -1.96
CA TYR A 117 -10.46 6.10 -2.56
C TYR A 117 -9.89 7.19 -1.66
N TYR A 118 -8.94 7.95 -2.18
CA TYR A 118 -8.41 9.15 -1.56
C TYR A 118 -8.93 10.37 -2.34
N ASP A 119 -8.91 11.55 -1.73
CA ASP A 119 -9.38 12.77 -2.37
C ASP A 119 -8.68 13.07 -3.71
N THR A 120 -7.42 12.64 -3.84
CA THR A 120 -6.55 12.95 -4.99
C THR A 120 -6.25 11.76 -5.88
N PHE A 121 -6.46 10.52 -5.44
CA PHE A 121 -6.18 9.31 -6.23
C PHE A 121 -6.94 8.07 -5.71
N THR A 122 -6.97 7.01 -6.51
CA THR A 122 -7.55 5.73 -6.14
C THR A 122 -6.48 4.64 -6.19
N LEU A 123 -6.36 3.86 -5.12
CA LEU A 123 -5.57 2.63 -5.12
C LEU A 123 -6.49 1.45 -5.43
N PRO A 124 -6.26 0.70 -6.53
CA PRO A 124 -7.09 -0.44 -6.87
C PRO A 124 -6.97 -1.54 -5.80
N ALA A 125 -7.95 -2.45 -5.78
CA ALA A 125 -7.86 -3.67 -4.98
C ALA A 125 -6.60 -4.47 -5.36
N GLY A 126 -6.04 -5.18 -4.37
CA GLY A 126 -4.78 -5.90 -4.50
C GLY A 126 -4.28 -6.43 -3.18
#